data_AF-A0A3A3Z2L8-F1
#
_entry.id   AF-A0A3A3Z2L8-F1
#
_cell.length_a   1.000
_cell.length_b   1.000
_cell.length_c   1.000
_cell.angle_alpha   90.00
_cell.angle_beta   90.00
_cell.angle_gamma   90.00
#
_symmetry.space_group_name_H-M   'P 1'
#
loop_
_entity.id
_entity.type
_entity.pdbx_description
1 polymer ?
#
loop_
_entity_poly.entity_id
_entity_poly.type
_entity_poly.pdbx_seq_one_letter_code
_entity_poly.pdbx_strand_id
1 'polypeptide(L)'
;MRTTTRAALATALAPAALGAALLGAGPAAAAETYSITLSPQNDSGASGTALLTAGDDGSLRVRIDAEGLVPGAPHAQHVHGGADMSRDFMCPTPEADADGDGIVSTAEGLPDYGDIFISLTTEGDTSKDSGLAVDRFPVADAEGRVSYDRTIPAAELPEGTLEAIRNLHVVQHGIDVNGNGQYDAEAGPSELDPALPQEATAPADCGMVEGATISHVPEGGVETGHGAVAHDGGASSAPLVAGGAALAAAGVLFGLSRRGARRGERA
;
A
#
# COMPACT_ATOMS: atom_id res chain seq x y z
N MET A 1 -69.09 35.79 -53.08
CA MET A 1 -67.94 36.11 -53.96
C MET A 1 -66.67 35.98 -53.14
N ARG A 2 -65.71 35.18 -53.64
CA ARG A 2 -64.23 35.33 -53.51
C ARG A 2 -63.68 35.47 -52.07
N THR A 3 -62.78 34.63 -51.56
CA THR A 3 -61.63 33.97 -52.19
C THR A 3 -61.07 32.91 -51.24
N THR A 4 -60.68 31.78 -51.81
CA THR A 4 -59.80 30.75 -51.25
C THR A 4 -58.37 31.26 -51.12
N THR A 5 -57.70 30.93 -50.01
CA THR A 5 -56.22 30.97 -49.96
C THR A 5 -55.69 29.77 -49.18
N ARG A 6 -54.95 28.91 -49.89
CA ARG A 6 -54.13 27.82 -49.37
C ARG A 6 -52.80 28.37 -48.87
N ALA A 7 -52.29 27.87 -47.75
CA ALA A 7 -50.86 27.85 -47.41
C ALA A 7 -50.67 26.76 -46.34
N ALA A 8 -50.18 25.57 -46.72
CA ALA A 8 -48.78 25.18 -46.79
C ALA A 8 -48.33 24.49 -45.49
N LEU A 9 -48.28 23.15 -45.56
CA LEU A 9 -47.65 22.25 -44.60
C LEU A 9 -46.15 22.60 -44.48
N ALA A 10 -45.68 22.83 -43.26
CA ALA A 10 -44.26 22.81 -42.93
C ALA A 10 -44.05 21.74 -41.85
N THR A 11 -43.69 20.53 -42.29
CA THR A 11 -43.15 19.47 -41.43
C THR A 11 -41.75 19.86 -40.99
N ALA A 12 -41.61 20.31 -39.74
CA ALA A 12 -40.30 20.47 -39.10
C ALA A 12 -39.90 19.13 -38.46
N LEU A 13 -38.92 18.44 -39.06
CA LEU A 13 -38.19 17.37 -38.38
C LEU A 13 -37.33 18.01 -37.27
N ALA A 14 -37.60 17.64 -36.02
CA ALA A 14 -36.70 17.93 -34.90
C ALA A 14 -35.66 16.81 -34.79
N PRO A 15 -34.34 17.08 -34.80
CA PRO A 15 -33.35 16.07 -34.48
C PRO A 15 -33.33 15.85 -32.96
N ALA A 16 -33.55 14.61 -32.53
CA ALA A 16 -33.33 14.17 -31.16
C ALA A 16 -31.82 14.23 -30.86
N ALA A 17 -31.41 15.18 -30.02
CA ALA A 17 -30.06 15.22 -29.48
C ALA A 17 -29.92 14.15 -28.39
N LEU A 18 -29.32 13.02 -28.74
CA LEU A 18 -28.90 11.98 -27.80
C LEU A 18 -27.63 12.48 -27.09
N GLY A 19 -27.79 13.13 -25.94
CA GLY A 19 -26.68 13.53 -25.09
C GLY A 19 -26.03 12.29 -24.48
N ALA A 20 -24.87 11.89 -25.01
CA ALA A 20 -24.03 10.87 -24.40
C ALA A 20 -23.46 11.41 -23.07
N ALA A 21 -24.03 10.93 -21.97
CA ALA A 21 -23.41 11.07 -20.65
C ALA A 21 -22.17 10.15 -20.62
N LEU A 22 -21.01 10.71 -20.97
CA LEU A 22 -19.73 10.11 -20.65
C LEU A 22 -19.53 10.25 -19.14
N LEU A 23 -19.90 9.22 -18.37
CA LEU A 23 -19.38 9.06 -17.03
C LEU A 23 -17.87 8.88 -17.16
N GLY A 24 -17.09 9.86 -16.70
CA GLY A 24 -15.66 9.73 -16.56
C GLY A 24 -15.38 8.66 -15.50
N ALA A 25 -15.06 7.45 -15.94
CA ALA A 25 -14.28 6.53 -15.12
C ALA A 25 -12.87 7.13 -15.06
N GLY A 26 -12.53 7.80 -13.95
CA GLY A 26 -11.14 8.08 -13.63
C GLY A 26 -10.36 6.77 -13.53
N PRO A 27 -9.03 6.78 -13.74
CA PRO A 27 -8.24 5.59 -13.48
C PRO A 27 -8.44 5.18 -12.02
N ALA A 28 -8.93 3.96 -11.79
CA ALA A 28 -8.79 3.34 -10.48
C ALA A 28 -7.29 3.15 -10.26
N ALA A 29 -6.72 3.81 -9.25
CA ALA A 29 -5.38 3.45 -8.81
C ALA A 29 -5.44 1.97 -8.39
N ALA A 30 -4.49 1.16 -8.84
CA ALA A 30 -4.42 -0.22 -8.39
C ALA A 30 -3.90 -0.20 -6.96
N ALA A 31 -4.59 -0.89 -6.04
CA ALA A 31 -4.11 -1.08 -4.67
C ALA A 31 -2.66 -1.60 -4.70
N GLU A 32 -1.73 -0.89 -4.05
CA GLU A 32 -0.33 -1.30 -4.00
C GLU A 32 -0.18 -2.43 -2.99
N THR A 33 0.42 -3.54 -3.40
CA THR A 33 0.65 -4.71 -2.53
C THR A 33 2.14 -4.96 -2.39
N TYR A 34 2.58 -5.11 -1.15
CA TYR A 34 3.94 -5.39 -0.76
C TYR A 34 4.02 -6.81 -0.22
N SER A 35 4.96 -7.60 -0.75
CA SER A 35 5.22 -8.97 -0.32
C SER A 35 6.34 -8.97 0.74
N ILE A 36 6.20 -9.86 1.70
CA ILE A 36 7.16 -10.13 2.77
C ILE A 36 7.32 -11.64 2.85
N THR A 37 8.56 -12.11 2.79
CA THR A 37 8.91 -13.51 3.13
C THR A 37 9.31 -13.54 4.61
N LEU A 38 8.60 -14.32 5.42
CA LEU A 38 8.91 -14.53 6.84
C LEU A 38 9.93 -15.66 6.96
N SER A 39 11.08 -15.35 7.53
CA SER A 39 12.18 -16.30 7.75
C SER A 39 12.26 -16.66 9.24
N PRO A 40 12.65 -17.92 9.56
CA PRO A 40 12.77 -18.36 10.95
C PRO A 40 13.71 -17.47 11.76
N GLN A 41 13.34 -17.28 13.02
CA GLN A 41 14.14 -16.69 14.11
C GLN A 41 14.26 -17.70 15.24
N ASN A 42 15.31 -17.60 16.05
CA ASN A 42 15.51 -18.43 17.25
C ASN A 42 15.33 -19.94 17.01
N ASP A 43 15.81 -20.43 15.85
CA ASP A 43 15.70 -21.83 15.41
C ASP A 43 14.27 -22.41 15.48
N SER A 44 13.23 -21.56 15.44
CA SER A 44 11.83 -21.96 15.59
C SER A 44 11.32 -22.90 14.49
N GLY A 45 11.94 -22.83 13.29
CA GLY A 45 11.43 -23.47 12.08
C GLY A 45 10.21 -22.79 11.46
N ALA A 46 9.70 -21.71 12.06
CA ALA A 46 8.55 -20.97 11.56
C ALA A 46 8.89 -20.19 10.28
N SER A 47 8.00 -20.21 9.31
CA SER A 47 8.17 -19.46 8.06
C SER A 47 6.83 -19.17 7.41
N GLY A 48 6.80 -18.22 6.48
CA GLY A 48 5.55 -17.82 5.86
C GLY A 48 5.66 -16.68 4.88
N THR A 49 4.50 -16.13 4.54
CA THR A 49 4.37 -14.96 3.67
C THR A 49 3.39 -13.98 4.29
N ALA A 50 3.75 -12.69 4.26
CA ALA A 50 2.83 -11.61 4.56
C ALA A 50 2.62 -10.71 3.33
N LEU A 51 1.39 -10.25 3.16
CA LEU A 51 0.99 -9.27 2.14
C LEU A 51 0.43 -8.04 2.83
N LEU A 52 1.02 -6.89 2.54
CA LEU A 52 0.52 -5.59 2.97
C LEU A 52 -0.10 -4.90 1.75
N THR A 53 -1.41 -4.68 1.74
CA THR A 53 -2.12 -4.02 0.64
C THR A 53 -2.65 -2.66 1.09
N ALA A 54 -2.11 -1.59 0.50
CA ALA A 54 -2.58 -0.23 0.71
C ALA A 54 -3.87 0.01 -0.09
N GLY A 55 -4.95 0.39 0.60
CA GLY A 55 -6.23 0.75 0.00
C GLY A 55 -6.27 2.21 -0.45
N ASP A 56 -7.07 2.50 -1.48
CA ASP A 56 -7.28 3.88 -1.98
C ASP A 56 -7.92 4.82 -0.95
N ASP A 57 -8.58 4.25 0.06
CA ASP A 57 -9.20 4.97 1.20
C ASP A 57 -8.21 5.21 2.36
N GLY A 58 -6.94 4.86 2.18
CA GLY A 58 -5.89 4.95 3.19
C GLY A 58 -5.89 3.80 4.20
N SER A 59 -6.72 2.77 4.00
CA SER A 59 -6.65 1.56 4.82
C SER A 59 -5.42 0.71 4.50
N LEU A 60 -5.05 -0.16 5.44
CA LEU A 60 -4.03 -1.18 5.23
C LEU A 60 -4.64 -2.54 5.47
N ARG A 61 -4.64 -3.40 4.45
CA ARG A 61 -4.97 -4.80 4.63
C ARG A 61 -3.70 -5.61 4.83
N VAL A 62 -3.67 -6.40 5.90
CA VAL A 62 -2.58 -7.29 6.25
C VAL A 62 -3.09 -8.73 6.15
N ARG A 63 -2.43 -9.53 5.32
CA ARG A 63 -2.64 -10.97 5.26
C ARG A 63 -1.35 -11.68 5.62
N ILE A 64 -1.42 -12.71 6.46
CA ILE A 64 -0.29 -13.56 6.82
C ILE A 64 -0.73 -15.00 6.70
N ASP A 65 0.08 -15.81 6.04
CA ASP A 65 -0.03 -17.26 6.05
C ASP A 65 1.34 -17.82 6.45
N ALA A 66 1.40 -18.50 7.60
CA ALA A 66 2.63 -19.03 8.19
C ALA A 66 2.44 -20.45 8.71
N GLU A 67 3.54 -21.20 8.78
CA GLU A 67 3.61 -22.58 9.25
C GLU A 67 4.86 -22.79 10.12
N GLY A 68 4.92 -23.92 10.85
CA GLY A 68 6.03 -24.21 11.76
C GLY A 68 5.94 -23.47 13.10
N LEU A 69 4.77 -22.89 13.40
CA LEU A 69 4.47 -22.24 14.67
C LEU A 69 4.00 -23.27 15.72
N VAL A 70 4.01 -22.88 17.00
CA VAL A 70 3.66 -23.77 18.12
C VAL A 70 2.17 -24.15 18.08
N PRO A 71 1.81 -25.43 17.84
CA PRO A 71 0.42 -25.81 17.60
C PRO A 71 -0.52 -25.48 18.77
N GLY A 72 -1.68 -24.87 18.48
CA GLY A 72 -2.69 -24.55 19.48
C GLY A 72 -2.35 -23.38 20.42
N ALA A 73 -1.19 -22.73 20.23
CA ALA A 73 -0.79 -21.56 20.99
C ALA A 73 -1.13 -20.25 20.25
N PRO A 74 -1.41 -19.15 20.99
CA PRO A 74 -1.54 -17.82 20.39
C PRO A 74 -0.18 -17.25 20.00
N HIS A 75 -0.06 -16.73 18.78
CA HIS A 75 1.17 -16.12 18.27
C HIS A 75 1.01 -14.62 18.20
N ALA A 76 1.61 -13.89 19.16
CA ALA A 76 1.67 -12.44 19.08
C ALA A 76 2.34 -12.03 17.77
N GLN A 77 1.76 -11.06 17.07
CA GLN A 77 2.24 -10.65 15.76
C GLN A 77 2.09 -9.16 15.56
N HIS A 78 3.11 -8.56 14.98
CA HIS A 78 3.26 -7.12 14.92
C HIS A 78 3.81 -6.69 13.58
N VAL A 79 3.42 -5.49 13.15
CA VAL A 79 4.21 -4.70 12.24
C VAL A 79 5.17 -3.86 13.09
N HIS A 80 6.47 -4.06 12.90
CA HIS A 80 7.54 -3.31 13.55
C HIS A 80 8.14 -2.26 12.62
N GLY A 81 8.87 -1.32 13.22
CA GLY A 81 9.56 -0.22 12.55
C GLY A 81 8.91 1.13 12.86
N GLY A 82 8.77 1.98 11.86
CA GLY A 82 8.04 3.23 12.02
C GLY A 82 8.23 4.24 10.89
N ALA A 83 7.57 5.39 11.06
CA ALA A 83 7.55 6.47 10.07
C ALA A 83 8.85 7.31 10.03
N ASP A 84 9.80 7.07 10.94
CA ASP A 84 11.11 7.72 10.89
C ASP A 84 12.00 7.08 9.82
N MET A 85 11.96 7.66 8.62
CA MET A 85 12.76 7.23 7.48
C MET A 85 14.27 7.46 7.62
N SER A 86 14.74 8.07 8.71
CA SER A 86 16.17 8.18 9.00
C SER A 86 16.76 6.92 9.65
N ARG A 87 15.89 6.02 10.13
CA ARG A 87 16.26 4.71 10.66
C ARG A 87 15.90 3.63 9.66
N ASP A 88 16.84 2.72 9.46
CA ASP A 88 16.64 1.48 8.71
C ASP A 88 16.34 0.39 9.73
N PHE A 89 15.08 -0.02 9.83
CA PHE A 89 14.69 -1.10 10.72
C PHE A 89 14.89 -2.44 10.02
N MET A 90 15.28 -3.46 10.77
CA MET A 90 15.55 -4.78 10.20
C MET A 90 15.20 -5.91 11.16
N CYS A 91 14.98 -7.10 10.62
CA CYS A 91 14.96 -8.32 11.42
C CYS A 91 16.29 -8.47 12.16
N PRO A 92 16.26 -8.84 13.44
CA PRO A 92 17.48 -9.00 14.21
C PRO A 92 18.24 -10.21 13.70
N THR A 93 19.54 -10.22 13.93
CA THR A 93 20.41 -11.36 13.62
C THR A 93 20.80 -12.07 14.93
N PRO A 94 21.34 -13.30 14.87
CA PRO A 94 21.79 -14.01 16.06
C PRO A 94 22.84 -13.25 16.89
N GLU A 95 23.54 -12.29 16.30
CA GLU A 95 24.48 -11.40 17.02
C GLU A 95 23.80 -10.45 18.01
N ALA A 96 22.47 -10.31 17.97
CA ALA A 96 21.71 -9.52 18.93
C ALA A 96 21.56 -10.21 20.30
N ASP A 97 21.77 -11.54 20.39
CA ASP A 97 21.79 -12.30 21.64
C ASP A 97 22.96 -11.79 22.52
N ALA A 98 22.61 -10.92 23.47
CA ALA A 98 23.55 -10.14 24.25
C ALA A 98 23.98 -10.86 25.52
N ASP A 99 23.11 -11.70 26.08
CA ASP A 99 23.40 -12.50 27.28
C ASP A 99 23.94 -13.91 26.97
N GLY A 100 23.82 -14.36 25.73
CA GLY A 100 24.40 -15.59 25.21
C GLY A 100 23.64 -16.85 25.60
N ASP A 101 22.34 -16.74 25.89
CA ASP A 101 21.47 -17.88 26.23
C ASP A 101 21.00 -18.68 25.01
N GLY A 102 21.29 -18.18 23.80
CA GLY A 102 20.92 -18.79 22.52
C GLY A 102 19.58 -18.34 21.96
N ILE A 103 18.91 -17.37 22.60
CA ILE A 103 17.63 -16.81 22.17
C ILE A 103 17.83 -15.29 22.00
N VAL A 104 17.58 -14.79 20.79
CA VAL A 104 17.40 -13.35 20.60
C VAL A 104 16.04 -12.96 21.16
N SER A 105 16.02 -12.33 22.33
CA SER A 105 14.81 -11.84 22.97
C SER A 105 14.17 -10.66 22.21
N THR A 106 12.89 -10.41 22.53
CA THR A 106 12.21 -9.18 22.07
C THR A 106 12.71 -7.92 22.79
N ALA A 107 13.58 -8.03 23.79
CA ALA A 107 14.26 -6.85 24.34
C ALA A 107 15.58 -6.57 23.59
N GLU A 108 16.32 -7.62 23.24
CA GLU A 108 17.65 -7.53 22.66
C GLU A 108 17.67 -7.01 21.23
N GLY A 109 16.74 -7.45 20.39
CA GLY A 109 16.68 -6.96 19.00
C GLY A 109 15.91 -5.65 18.81
N LEU A 110 15.36 -5.01 19.86
CA LEU A 110 14.67 -3.71 19.77
C LEU A 110 15.48 -2.63 19.05
N PRO A 111 16.82 -2.58 19.20
CA PRO A 111 17.66 -1.69 18.40
C PRO A 111 17.50 -1.88 16.89
N ASP A 112 17.28 -3.12 16.44
CA ASP A 112 17.18 -3.52 15.03
C ASP A 112 15.74 -3.41 14.50
N TYR A 113 14.78 -4.14 15.09
CA TYR A 113 13.38 -4.13 14.60
C TYR A 113 12.62 -2.85 14.97
N GLY A 114 13.04 -2.13 16.00
CA GLY A 114 12.31 -0.95 16.46
C GLY A 114 11.00 -1.29 17.16
N ASP A 115 10.23 -0.25 17.49
CA ASP A 115 9.05 -0.42 18.33
C ASP A 115 7.88 -1.09 17.58
N ILE A 116 6.87 -1.54 18.32
CA ILE A 116 5.61 -2.00 17.73
C ILE A 116 4.94 -0.80 17.07
N PHE A 117 4.73 -0.91 15.76
CA PHE A 117 4.01 0.08 14.99
C PHE A 117 2.53 -0.27 14.90
N ILE A 118 2.20 -1.55 14.70
CA ILE A 118 0.82 -2.06 14.66
C ILE A 118 0.77 -3.44 15.33
N SER A 119 -0.12 -3.63 16.29
CA SER A 119 -0.47 -4.95 16.82
C SER A 119 -1.53 -5.62 15.94
N LEU A 120 -1.19 -6.77 15.38
CA LEU A 120 -2.03 -7.51 14.45
C LEU A 120 -2.97 -8.48 15.20
N THR A 121 -3.74 -7.91 16.13
CA THR A 121 -4.81 -8.61 16.84
C THR A 121 -5.91 -9.02 15.86
N THR A 122 -6.63 -10.09 16.17
CA THR A 122 -7.77 -10.57 15.36
C THR A 122 -8.98 -9.64 15.46
N GLU A 123 -9.10 -8.88 16.55
CA GLU A 123 -10.16 -7.89 16.78
C GLU A 123 -9.71 -6.78 17.74
N GLY A 124 -10.43 -5.65 17.71
CA GLY A 124 -10.22 -4.54 18.65
C GLY A 124 -8.97 -3.72 18.37
N ASP A 125 -8.40 -3.12 19.42
CA ASP A 125 -7.26 -2.20 19.30
C ASP A 125 -6.04 -2.84 18.61
N THR A 126 -5.38 -2.05 17.75
CA THR A 126 -4.16 -2.38 17.00
C THR A 126 -2.98 -1.48 17.37
N SER A 127 -3.14 -0.64 18.39
CA SER A 127 -2.04 0.19 18.89
C SER A 127 -0.98 -0.65 19.61
N LYS A 128 0.18 -0.06 19.87
CA LYS A 128 1.26 -0.66 20.66
C LYS A 128 0.80 -1.17 22.04
N ASP A 129 -0.21 -0.55 22.64
CA ASP A 129 -0.74 -0.98 23.95
C ASP A 129 -1.32 -2.40 23.92
N SER A 130 -1.63 -2.91 22.71
CA SER A 130 -2.08 -4.27 22.46
C SER A 130 -0.96 -5.28 22.23
N GLY A 131 0.32 -4.89 22.34
CA GLY A 131 1.47 -5.74 22.02
C GLY A 131 1.55 -7.05 22.82
N LEU A 132 0.99 -7.07 24.03
CA LEU A 132 0.92 -8.26 24.90
C LEU A 132 -0.52 -8.73 25.14
N ALA A 133 -1.46 -8.36 24.26
CA ALA A 133 -2.84 -8.86 24.31
C ALA A 133 -2.92 -10.30 23.78
N VAL A 134 -2.24 -11.23 24.44
CA VAL A 134 -2.01 -12.63 24.05
C VAL A 134 -3.31 -13.32 23.59
N ASP A 135 -4.41 -13.06 24.27
CA ASP A 135 -5.72 -13.64 24.01
C ASP A 135 -6.41 -13.16 22.72
N ARG A 136 -5.94 -12.05 22.13
CA ARG A 136 -6.50 -11.49 20.89
C ARG A 136 -5.67 -11.78 19.65
N PHE A 137 -4.53 -12.43 19.77
CA PHE A 137 -3.71 -12.79 18.61
C PHE A 137 -4.17 -14.11 17.95
N PRO A 138 -3.81 -14.35 16.69
CA PRO A 138 -4.15 -15.60 16.01
C PRO A 138 -3.58 -16.81 16.75
N VAL A 139 -4.36 -17.88 16.79
CA VAL A 139 -3.96 -19.17 17.37
C VAL A 139 -3.58 -20.10 16.23
N ALA A 140 -2.39 -20.72 16.32
CA ALA A 140 -1.98 -21.71 15.34
C ALA A 140 -2.88 -22.94 15.38
N ASP A 141 -3.19 -23.52 14.22
CA ASP A 141 -3.94 -24.77 14.16
C ASP A 141 -3.13 -25.97 14.67
N ALA A 142 -3.73 -27.17 14.64
CA ALA A 142 -3.10 -28.38 15.14
C ALA A 142 -1.83 -28.79 14.36
N GLU A 143 -1.61 -28.21 13.18
CA GLU A 143 -0.43 -28.43 12.37
C GLU A 143 0.55 -27.25 12.43
N GLY A 144 0.35 -26.31 13.36
CA GLY A 144 1.25 -25.17 13.55
C GLY A 144 1.11 -24.10 12.46
N ARG A 145 -0.07 -23.98 11.83
CA ARG A 145 -0.33 -22.94 10.83
C ARG A 145 -1.16 -21.80 11.36
N VAL A 146 -0.79 -20.58 11.00
CA VAL A 146 -1.57 -19.35 11.23
C VAL A 146 -2.02 -18.79 9.89
N SER A 147 -3.30 -18.43 9.80
CA SER A 147 -3.83 -17.62 8.71
C SER A 147 -4.52 -16.39 9.31
N TYR A 148 -4.07 -15.22 8.91
CA TYR A 148 -4.55 -13.93 9.38
C TYR A 148 -4.92 -13.05 8.19
N ASP A 149 -6.05 -12.35 8.27
CA ASP A 149 -6.51 -11.43 7.23
C ASP A 149 -7.35 -10.34 7.88
N ARG A 150 -6.76 -9.15 8.02
CA ARG A 150 -7.43 -8.00 8.63
C ARG A 150 -7.17 -6.73 7.84
N THR A 151 -8.23 -5.94 7.66
CA THR A 151 -8.13 -4.57 7.13
C THR A 151 -8.22 -3.59 8.29
N ILE A 152 -7.21 -2.74 8.42
CA ILE A 152 -7.12 -1.69 9.43
C ILE A 152 -7.49 -0.36 8.74
N PRO A 153 -8.53 0.34 9.21
CA PRO A 153 -8.96 1.58 8.58
C PRO A 153 -7.93 2.70 8.81
N ALA A 154 -7.88 3.67 7.89
CA ALA A 154 -6.96 4.80 7.95
C ALA A 154 -6.96 5.54 9.30
N ALA A 155 -8.12 5.63 9.96
CA ALA A 155 -8.28 6.31 11.24
C ALA A 155 -7.64 5.58 12.43
N GLU A 156 -7.31 4.29 12.29
CA GLU A 156 -6.68 3.45 13.31
C GLU A 156 -5.19 3.22 13.03
N LEU A 157 -4.70 3.60 11.84
CA LEU A 157 -3.29 3.48 11.49
C LEU A 157 -2.47 4.59 12.14
N PRO A 158 -1.24 4.29 12.58
CA PRO A 158 -0.26 5.32 12.89
C PRO A 158 -0.05 6.27 11.70
N GLU A 159 0.20 7.54 11.99
CA GLU A 159 0.52 8.52 10.95
C GLU A 159 1.77 8.11 10.17
N GLY A 160 1.74 8.27 8.84
CA GLY A 160 2.88 7.92 7.97
C GLY A 160 2.98 6.44 7.61
N THR A 161 2.02 5.60 8.01
CA THR A 161 2.10 4.13 7.80
C THR A 161 2.29 3.76 6.34
N LEU A 162 1.48 4.33 5.44
CA LEU A 162 1.51 3.96 4.03
C LEU A 162 2.74 4.55 3.33
N GLU A 163 3.17 5.75 3.74
CA GLU A 163 4.36 6.42 3.23
C GLU A 163 5.64 5.67 3.63
N ALA A 164 5.66 5.11 4.84
CA ALA A 164 6.79 4.38 5.40
C ALA A 164 6.68 2.86 5.23
N ILE A 165 5.71 2.35 4.46
CA ILE A 165 5.41 0.91 4.40
C ILE A 165 6.62 0.04 4.02
N ARG A 166 7.54 0.57 3.21
CA ARG A 166 8.79 -0.10 2.85
C ARG A 166 9.80 -0.17 3.99
N ASN A 167 9.67 0.65 5.02
CA ASN A 167 10.47 0.64 6.25
C ASN A 167 9.86 -0.24 7.35
N LEU A 168 8.72 -0.89 7.06
CA LEU A 168 8.01 -1.75 7.99
C LEU A 168 8.35 -3.22 7.72
N HIS A 169 8.14 -4.04 8.73
CA HIS A 169 8.33 -5.48 8.66
C HIS A 169 7.41 -6.20 9.62
N VAL A 170 7.23 -7.50 9.40
CA VAL A 170 6.33 -8.33 10.20
C VAL A 170 7.17 -9.26 11.06
N VAL A 171 6.78 -9.39 12.33
CA VAL A 171 7.36 -10.32 13.30
C VAL A 171 6.23 -11.12 13.90
N GLN A 172 6.35 -12.44 13.89
CA GLN A 172 5.51 -13.34 14.71
C GLN A 172 6.35 -13.88 15.86
N HIS A 173 5.76 -13.93 17.06
CA HIS A 173 6.39 -14.38 18.30
C HIS A 173 5.81 -15.73 18.72
N GLY A 174 6.52 -16.44 19.59
CA GLY A 174 6.09 -17.73 20.10
C GLY A 174 6.97 -18.87 19.62
N ILE A 175 7.98 -19.23 20.41
CA ILE A 175 8.90 -20.35 20.15
C ILE A 175 8.63 -21.51 21.11
N ASP A 176 9.21 -22.68 20.84
CA ASP A 176 9.13 -23.89 21.67
C ASP A 176 10.54 -24.50 21.75
N VAL A 177 11.31 -24.09 22.75
CA VAL A 177 12.76 -24.37 22.80
C VAL A 177 13.04 -25.84 23.12
N ASN A 178 12.09 -26.50 23.80
CA ASN A 178 12.21 -27.88 24.24
C ASN A 178 11.37 -28.87 23.40
N GLY A 179 10.57 -28.38 22.45
CA GLY A 179 9.78 -29.18 21.53
C GLY A 179 8.57 -29.85 22.18
N ASN A 180 8.05 -29.31 23.28
CA ASN A 180 6.94 -29.91 24.02
C ASN A 180 5.55 -29.39 23.60
N GLY A 181 5.52 -28.40 22.70
CA GLY A 181 4.31 -27.81 22.13
C GLY A 181 3.56 -26.87 23.08
N GLN A 182 4.21 -26.31 24.10
CA GLN A 182 3.63 -25.36 25.05
C GLN A 182 4.59 -24.19 25.25
N TYR A 183 4.04 -23.03 25.64
CA TYR A 183 4.87 -21.98 26.20
C TYR A 183 5.06 -22.22 27.69
N ASP A 184 6.29 -22.47 28.10
CA ASP A 184 6.68 -22.73 29.47
C ASP A 184 7.91 -21.92 29.89
N ALA A 185 8.25 -22.04 31.17
CA ALA A 185 9.29 -21.22 31.80
C ALA A 185 10.70 -21.83 31.70
N GLU A 186 10.94 -22.83 30.83
CA GLU A 186 12.27 -23.41 30.64
C GLU A 186 13.27 -22.36 30.12
N ALA A 187 12.84 -21.52 29.19
CA ALA A 187 13.57 -20.32 28.74
C ALA A 187 13.47 -19.14 29.72
N GLY A 188 12.86 -19.32 30.89
CA GLY A 188 12.67 -18.27 31.90
C GLY A 188 11.48 -17.34 31.64
N PRO A 189 11.29 -16.32 32.50
CA PRO A 189 10.26 -15.30 32.32
C PRO A 189 10.65 -14.29 31.25
N SER A 190 9.66 -13.74 30.55
CA SER A 190 9.87 -12.69 29.55
C SER A 190 10.41 -11.39 30.14
N GLU A 191 11.32 -10.72 29.43
CA GLU A 191 11.76 -9.37 29.79
C GLU A 191 10.65 -8.33 29.62
N LEU A 192 9.65 -8.61 28.77
CA LEU A 192 8.54 -7.69 28.50
C LEU A 192 7.48 -7.73 29.61
N ASP A 193 7.14 -8.93 30.08
CA ASP A 193 6.25 -9.17 31.20
C ASP A 193 6.64 -10.46 31.93
N PRO A 194 7.14 -10.39 33.18
CA PRO A 194 7.54 -11.58 33.94
C PRO A 194 6.41 -12.59 34.22
N ALA A 195 5.15 -12.23 33.97
CA ALA A 195 4.02 -13.16 34.03
C ALA A 195 3.92 -14.08 32.80
N LEU A 196 4.61 -13.72 31.71
CA LEU A 196 4.68 -14.52 30.49
C LEU A 196 6.00 -15.31 30.44
N PRO A 197 5.99 -16.53 29.91
CA PRO A 197 7.22 -17.23 29.57
C PRO A 197 7.95 -16.54 28.43
N GLN A 198 9.28 -16.63 28.41
CA GLN A 198 10.10 -16.07 27.33
C GLN A 198 9.71 -16.64 25.97
N GLU A 199 9.34 -17.92 25.93
CA GLU A 199 8.84 -18.61 24.76
C GLU A 199 7.65 -17.92 24.10
N ALA A 200 6.72 -17.34 24.87
CA ALA A 200 5.55 -16.65 24.33
C ALA A 200 5.89 -15.30 23.67
N THR A 201 7.04 -14.72 24.00
CA THR A 201 7.41 -13.38 23.58
C THR A 201 8.62 -13.33 22.66
N ALA A 202 9.44 -14.36 22.60
CA ALA A 202 10.59 -14.39 21.69
C ALA A 202 10.13 -14.48 20.22
N PRO A 203 10.82 -13.80 19.28
CA PRO A 203 10.50 -13.89 17.85
C PRO A 203 10.62 -15.33 17.34
N ALA A 204 9.59 -15.78 16.62
CA ALA A 204 9.55 -17.05 15.92
C ALA A 204 9.91 -16.88 14.44
N ASP A 205 9.39 -15.84 13.79
CA ASP A 205 9.80 -15.48 12.44
C ASP A 205 9.82 -13.96 12.25
N CYS A 206 10.53 -13.51 11.23
CA CYS A 206 10.58 -12.12 10.84
C CYS A 206 10.80 -11.97 9.34
N GLY A 207 10.18 -10.95 8.74
CA GLY A 207 10.38 -10.64 7.33
C GLY A 207 10.20 -9.17 7.00
N MET A 208 11.09 -8.67 6.14
CA MET A 208 11.08 -7.31 5.60
C MET A 208 10.26 -7.23 4.30
N VAL A 209 9.75 -6.04 3.96
CA VAL A 209 9.16 -5.79 2.64
C VAL A 209 10.18 -6.05 1.53
N GLU A 210 9.79 -6.81 0.52
CA GLU A 210 10.67 -7.10 -0.62
C GLU A 210 11.08 -5.80 -1.36
N GLY A 211 12.39 -5.65 -1.58
CA GLY A 211 12.93 -4.42 -2.16
C GLY A 211 12.91 -3.20 -1.23
N ALA A 212 12.74 -3.41 0.09
CA ALA A 212 12.79 -2.38 1.12
C ALA A 212 14.16 -1.71 1.34
N THR A 213 15.24 -2.20 0.70
CA THR A 213 16.56 -1.62 0.93
C THR A 213 16.60 -0.17 0.44
N ILE A 214 16.57 0.77 1.38
CA ILE A 214 16.66 2.22 1.13
C ILE A 214 17.98 2.57 0.40
N SER A 215 18.93 1.63 0.37
CA SER A 215 20.20 1.71 -0.35
C SER A 215 20.14 1.36 -1.85
N HIS A 216 19.01 0.89 -2.39
CA HIS A 216 18.90 0.56 -3.82
C HIS A 216 17.60 1.09 -4.44
N VAL A 217 17.65 2.33 -4.93
CA VAL A 217 16.76 2.76 -6.01
C VAL A 217 17.05 1.87 -7.23
N PRO A 218 16.06 1.18 -7.81
CA PRO A 218 16.29 0.43 -9.05
C PRO A 218 16.70 1.41 -10.16
N GLU A 219 17.95 1.35 -10.60
CA GLU A 219 18.35 1.93 -11.89
C GLU A 219 17.77 1.07 -13.00
N GLY A 220 16.56 1.41 -13.44
CA GLY A 220 15.89 0.69 -14.51
C GLY A 220 14.45 1.14 -14.68
N GLY A 221 14.25 2.27 -15.34
CA GLY A 221 12.92 2.67 -15.80
C GLY A 221 12.33 1.58 -16.68
N VAL A 222 11.03 1.31 -16.51
CA VAL A 222 10.28 0.45 -17.43
C VAL A 222 10.38 1.03 -18.85
N GLU A 223 10.92 0.24 -19.78
CA GLU A 223 10.93 0.53 -21.21
C GLU A 223 9.49 0.58 -21.72
N THR A 224 8.85 1.76 -21.67
CA THR A 224 7.65 2.01 -22.45
C THR A 224 8.09 2.13 -23.90
N GLY A 225 7.92 1.03 -24.64
CA GLY A 225 8.47 0.80 -25.97
C GLY A 225 8.46 2.01 -26.90
N HIS A 226 9.66 2.44 -27.28
CA HIS A 226 9.85 3.33 -28.42
C HIS A 226 9.90 2.49 -29.70
N GLY A 227 8.97 2.78 -30.61
CA GLY A 227 8.97 2.24 -31.97
C GLY A 227 10.30 2.52 -32.66
N ALA A 228 10.90 1.46 -33.19
CA ALA A 228 12.17 1.51 -33.90
C ALA A 228 12.12 2.49 -35.09
N VAL A 229 13.00 3.47 -35.08
CA VAL A 229 13.58 4.02 -36.31
C VAL A 229 15.08 3.77 -36.24
N ALA A 230 15.55 2.86 -37.10
CA ALA A 230 16.95 2.57 -37.27
C ALA A 230 17.67 3.84 -37.74
N HIS A 231 18.67 4.29 -36.98
CA HIS A 231 19.59 5.33 -37.38
C HIS A 231 20.96 4.70 -37.60
N ASP A 232 21.29 4.42 -38.86
CA ASP A 232 22.67 4.13 -39.28
C ASP A 232 23.30 5.45 -39.76
N GLY A 233 24.56 5.66 -39.40
CA GLY A 233 25.29 6.91 -39.65
C GLY A 233 25.84 6.98 -41.07
N GLY A 234 25.74 8.15 -41.73
CA GLY A 234 26.44 8.36 -42.99
C GLY A 234 26.10 9.66 -43.73
N ALA A 235 26.91 10.70 -43.47
CA ALA A 235 27.32 11.81 -44.32
C ALA A 235 26.29 12.68 -45.11
N SER A 236 26.45 13.99 -44.89
CA SER A 236 25.76 15.15 -45.45
C SER A 236 25.73 15.27 -46.98
N SER A 237 24.60 15.72 -47.52
CA SER A 237 24.51 16.85 -48.48
C SER A 237 23.04 17.26 -48.71
N ALA A 238 22.68 18.47 -48.27
CA ALA A 238 21.47 19.20 -48.68
C ALA A 238 21.67 19.78 -50.12
N PRO A 239 20.68 20.45 -50.79
CA PRO A 239 19.36 20.91 -50.32
C PRO A 239 18.20 20.75 -51.34
N LEU A 240 16.96 21.13 -50.94
CA LEU A 240 16.09 22.14 -51.58
C LEU A 240 14.58 21.94 -51.30
N VAL A 241 13.97 23.00 -50.76
CA VAL A 241 12.67 23.60 -51.12
C VAL A 241 11.37 22.82 -50.85
N ALA A 242 10.59 23.28 -49.86
CA ALA A 242 9.35 24.04 -50.09
C ALA A 242 8.65 24.35 -48.75
N GLY A 243 8.56 25.64 -48.42
CA GLY A 243 7.71 26.15 -47.33
C GLY A 243 6.42 26.78 -47.88
N GLY A 244 5.44 26.92 -46.97
CA GLY A 244 4.12 27.56 -47.21
C GLY A 244 3.02 26.50 -47.33
N ALA A 245 1.84 26.61 -46.77
CA ALA A 245 1.01 27.71 -46.24
C ALA A 245 -0.17 27.01 -45.50
N ALA A 246 -1.11 27.58 -44.76
CA ALA A 246 -1.43 28.86 -44.16
C ALA A 246 -2.70 28.60 -43.31
N LEU A 247 -2.84 29.33 -42.21
CA LEU A 247 -4.05 29.40 -41.39
C LEU A 247 -5.18 30.07 -42.18
N ALA A 248 -6.38 29.51 -42.16
CA ALA A 248 -7.61 30.17 -42.59
C ALA A 248 -8.61 30.23 -41.42
N ALA A 249 -8.74 31.42 -40.85
CA ALA A 249 -9.81 31.78 -39.93
C ALA A 249 -11.06 32.18 -40.74
N ALA A 250 -12.23 31.66 -40.35
CA ALA A 250 -13.52 32.12 -40.84
C ALA A 250 -14.35 32.66 -39.67
N GLY A 251 -14.49 33.98 -39.61
CA GLY A 251 -15.41 34.66 -38.70
C GLY A 251 -16.82 34.72 -39.29
N VAL A 252 -17.83 34.47 -38.46
CA VAL A 252 -19.24 34.69 -38.77
C VAL A 252 -19.76 35.82 -37.88
N LEU A 253 -20.21 36.89 -38.53
CA LEU A 253 -20.88 38.05 -37.97
C LEU A 253 -22.27 37.67 -37.44
N PHE A 254 -22.59 38.04 -36.21
CA PHE A 254 -23.97 38.16 -35.74
C PHE A 254 -24.21 39.58 -35.24
N GLY A 255 -25.01 40.32 -36.00
CA GLY A 255 -25.58 41.60 -35.57
C GLY A 255 -26.82 41.36 -34.73
N LEU A 256 -26.87 41.97 -33.54
CA LEU A 256 -28.09 42.12 -32.76
C LEU A 256 -28.30 43.60 -32.44
N SER A 257 -29.46 44.09 -32.88
CA SER A 257 -29.94 45.44 -32.73
C SER A 257 -30.59 45.70 -31.36
N ARG A 258 -30.23 46.84 -30.79
CA ARG A 258 -31.08 47.81 -30.06
C ARG A 258 -31.85 47.38 -28.81
N ARG A 259 -31.47 48.00 -27.68
CA ARG A 259 -32.29 48.72 -26.68
C ARG A 259 -31.29 49.61 -25.91
N GLY A 260 -31.42 50.93 -25.77
CA GLY A 260 -32.58 51.70 -25.34
C GLY A 260 -32.36 52.13 -23.89
N ALA A 261 -31.67 53.26 -23.64
CA ALA A 261 -31.67 53.92 -22.33
C ALA A 261 -31.32 55.41 -22.45
N ARG A 262 -32.09 56.21 -21.72
CA ARG A 262 -32.13 57.67 -21.65
C ARG A 262 -31.16 58.21 -20.59
N ARG A 263 -30.62 59.41 -20.81
CA ARG A 263 -30.26 60.51 -19.87
C ARG A 263 -29.38 61.50 -20.68
N GLY A 264 -29.52 62.82 -20.66
CA GLY A 264 -30.01 63.75 -19.65
C GLY A 264 -28.86 64.73 -19.32
N GLU A 265 -29.06 66.02 -19.66
CA GLU A 265 -28.33 67.23 -19.21
C GLU A 265 -26.83 67.43 -19.55
N ARG A 266 -26.52 68.51 -20.29
CA ARG A 266 -25.99 69.80 -19.77
C ARG A 266 -25.62 70.77 -20.91
N ALA A 267 -25.78 72.06 -20.60
CA ALA A 267 -25.48 73.30 -21.35
C ALA A 267 -26.61 73.82 -22.25
#